data_AF-F2I9K3-F1
#
_entry.id   AF-F2I9K3-F1
#
_cell.length_a   1.000
_cell.length_b   1.000
_cell.length_c   1.000
_cell.angle_alpha   90.00
_cell.angle_beta   90.00
_cell.angle_gamma   90.00
#
_symmetry.space_group_name_H-M   'P 1'
#
loop_
_entity.id
_entity.type
_entity.pdbx_description
1 polymer ?
#
loop_
_entity_poly.entity_id
_entity_poly.type
_entity_poly.pdbx_seq_one_letter_code
_entity_poly.pdbx_strand_id
1 'polypeptide(L)'
;MNGKLQIGILLTFLLMICINFTSLAQEPAKKYKPRQFRKEPIWIEMMNDPNANYYLTIRAFREYWKSRILPEEPFENHELDTFEREVGLEQEEESEEERKREHARKEKKRKRKGKPDETMLYAAQVRAFKGWMKAVKPWVREDGSIVSPEEQQRIIDAQSEERKKIEELNTPQK
;
A
#
# COMPACT_ATOMS: atom_id res chain seq x y z
N MET A 1 18.12 54.10 25.86
CA MET A 1 17.30 52.87 25.82
C MET A 1 18.15 51.72 26.34
N ASN A 2 17.68 51.02 27.38
CA ASN A 2 18.47 50.02 28.12
C ASN A 2 18.70 48.78 27.24
N GLY A 3 19.95 48.49 26.87
CA GLY A 3 20.30 47.36 25.99
C GLY A 3 19.79 46.00 26.48
N LYS A 4 19.60 45.83 27.80
CA LYS A 4 18.97 44.64 28.40
C LYS A 4 17.50 44.46 27.98
N LEU A 5 16.77 45.57 27.79
CA LEU A 5 15.37 45.55 27.35
C LEU A 5 15.26 45.19 25.86
N GLN A 6 16.19 45.66 25.03
CA GLN A 6 16.22 45.30 23.60
C GLN A 6 16.62 43.84 23.35
N ILE A 7 17.58 43.30 24.12
CA ILE A 7 17.97 41.89 24.02
C ILE A 7 16.81 40.98 24.46
N GLY A 8 16.09 41.35 25.53
CA GLY A 8 14.90 40.62 25.97
C GLY A 8 13.80 40.59 24.91
N ILE A 9 13.53 41.74 24.26
CA ILE A 9 12.54 41.82 23.17
C ILE A 9 12.98 40.96 21.98
N LEU A 10 14.26 41.01 21.57
CA LEU A 10 14.79 40.22 20.46
C LEU A 10 14.72 38.70 20.73
N LEU A 11 15.01 38.28 21.97
CA LEU A 11 14.89 36.88 22.41
C LEU A 11 13.43 36.40 22.41
N THR A 12 12.48 37.25 22.81
CA THR A 12 11.05 36.89 22.76
C THR A 12 10.53 36.75 21.32
N PHE A 13 11.00 37.60 20.39
CA PHE A 13 10.66 37.46 18.97
C PHE A 13 11.28 36.19 18.34
N LEU A 14 12.51 35.83 18.72
CA LEU A 14 13.17 34.60 18.25
C LEU A 14 12.44 33.34 18.77
N LEU A 15 11.99 33.34 20.02
CA LEU A 15 11.26 32.23 20.63
C LEU A 15 9.84 32.06 20.06
N MET A 16 9.18 33.16 19.68
CA MET A 16 7.90 33.10 18.96
C MET A 16 8.03 32.54 17.54
N ILE A 17 9.13 32.82 16.83
CA ILE A 17 9.37 32.27 15.49
C ILE A 17 9.55 30.73 15.56
N CYS A 18 10.19 30.21 16.61
CA CYS A 18 10.38 28.77 16.78
C CYS A 18 9.08 27.98 17.06
N ILE A 19 8.06 28.58 17.67
CA ILE A 19 6.79 27.90 17.99
C ILE A 19 5.91 27.71 16.74
N ASN A 20 6.10 28.53 15.70
CA ASN A 20 5.30 28.46 14.47
C ASN A 20 5.77 27.37 13.48
N PHE A 21 6.92 26.71 13.72
CA PHE A 21 7.43 25.64 12.85
C PHE A 21 7.08 24.21 13.32
N THR A 22 6.41 24.06 14.47
CA THR A 22 6.11 22.73 15.06
C THR A 22 4.84 22.04 14.55
N SER A 23 4.12 22.60 13.58
CA SER A 23 3.08 21.85 12.86
C SER A 23 3.70 21.08 11.70
N LEU A 24 4.46 20.03 12.03
CA LEU A 24 4.66 18.94 11.09
C LEU A 24 3.26 18.35 10.86
N ALA A 25 2.64 18.71 9.75
CA ALA A 25 1.24 18.43 9.46
C ALA A 25 0.97 16.93 9.59
N GLN A 26 0.32 16.53 10.69
CA GLN A 26 -0.42 15.27 10.72
C GLN A 26 -1.63 15.49 9.83
N GLU A 27 -1.49 15.20 8.53
CA GLU A 27 -2.64 15.19 7.64
C GLU A 27 -3.63 14.15 8.19
N PRO A 28 -4.89 14.53 8.46
CA PRO A 28 -5.87 13.60 8.96
C PRO A 28 -6.04 12.47 7.93
N ALA A 29 -5.96 11.22 8.39
CA ALA A 29 -6.01 10.05 7.52
C ALA A 29 -7.18 10.15 6.54
N LYS A 30 -6.87 10.03 5.24
CA LYS A 30 -7.86 10.16 4.17
C LYS A 30 -8.92 9.07 4.31
N LYS A 31 -10.18 9.46 4.47
CA LYS A 31 -11.29 8.49 4.60
C LYS A 31 -11.80 8.07 3.22
N TYR A 32 -11.40 6.88 2.78
CA TYR A 32 -11.88 6.27 1.54
C TYR A 32 -13.32 5.73 1.67
N LYS A 33 -14.15 5.96 0.65
CA LYS A 33 -15.56 5.53 0.64
C LYS A 33 -15.75 4.25 -0.19
N PRO A 34 -16.15 3.11 0.41
CA PRO A 34 -16.30 1.85 -0.31
C PRO A 34 -17.25 1.89 -1.52
N ARG A 35 -18.21 2.82 -1.53
CA ARG A 35 -19.15 3.01 -2.64
C ARG A 35 -18.47 3.41 -3.96
N GLN A 36 -17.27 3.99 -3.89
CA GLN A 36 -16.54 4.47 -5.08
C GLN A 36 -15.64 3.40 -5.71
N PHE A 37 -15.26 2.35 -4.97
CA PHE A 37 -14.27 1.36 -5.40
C PHE A 37 -14.63 0.64 -6.71
N ARG A 38 -15.92 0.48 -7.03
CA ARG A 38 -16.37 -0.14 -8.29
C ARG A 38 -16.20 0.75 -9.51
N LYS A 39 -16.22 2.07 -9.29
CA LYS A 39 -16.32 3.09 -10.34
C LYS A 39 -14.97 3.69 -10.67
N GLU A 40 -14.16 3.96 -9.65
CA GLU A 40 -12.90 4.67 -9.74
C GLU A 40 -11.74 3.77 -9.26
N PRO A 41 -10.56 3.84 -9.88
CA PRO A 41 -9.40 3.03 -9.51
C PRO A 41 -8.69 3.59 -8.27
N ILE A 42 -9.44 3.77 -7.17
CA ILE A 42 -8.98 4.40 -5.92
C ILE A 42 -7.81 3.64 -5.29
N TRP A 43 -7.71 2.33 -5.56
CA TRP A 43 -6.58 1.49 -5.13
C TRP A 43 -5.21 2.03 -5.60
N ILE A 44 -5.15 2.78 -6.72
CA ILE A 44 -3.93 3.43 -7.23
C ILE A 44 -3.49 4.54 -6.28
N GLU A 45 -4.42 5.32 -5.75
CA GLU A 45 -4.10 6.35 -4.77
C GLU A 45 -3.73 5.70 -3.43
N MET A 46 -4.51 4.70 -3.01
CA MET A 46 -4.30 4.04 -1.72
C MET A 46 -2.95 3.35 -1.59
N MET A 47 -2.40 2.76 -2.67
CA MET A 47 -1.05 2.15 -2.59
C MET A 47 0.06 3.18 -2.36
N ASN A 48 -0.19 4.47 -2.61
CA ASN A 48 0.76 5.56 -2.39
C ASN A 48 0.46 6.39 -1.13
N ASP A 49 -0.65 6.10 -0.42
CA ASP A 49 -1.01 6.79 0.82
C ASP A 49 -0.29 6.12 2.00
N PRO A 50 0.58 6.84 2.73
CA PRO A 50 1.31 6.30 3.88
C PRO A 50 0.39 5.86 5.03
N ASN A 51 -0.85 6.35 5.06
CA ASN A 51 -1.86 6.00 6.06
C ASN A 51 -2.90 5.01 5.55
N ALA A 52 -2.71 4.44 4.34
CA ALA A 52 -3.64 3.47 3.80
C ALA A 52 -3.69 2.19 4.64
N ASN A 53 -4.90 1.67 4.80
CA ASN A 53 -5.11 0.36 5.41
C ASN A 53 -4.99 -0.73 4.35
N TYR A 54 -4.12 -1.72 4.58
CA TYR A 54 -3.83 -2.81 3.66
C TYR A 54 -5.10 -3.53 3.20
N TYR A 55 -5.95 -3.99 4.12
CA TYR A 55 -7.17 -4.74 3.78
C TYR A 55 -8.18 -3.88 3.00
N LEU A 56 -8.28 -2.60 3.35
CA LEU A 56 -9.16 -1.68 2.62
C LEU A 56 -8.65 -1.45 1.18
N THR A 57 -7.34 -1.36 0.99
CA THR A 57 -6.69 -1.21 -0.32
C THR A 57 -6.90 -2.46 -1.19
N ILE A 58 -6.73 -3.66 -0.64
CA ILE A 58 -7.06 -4.93 -1.32
C ILE A 58 -8.54 -4.97 -1.70
N ARG A 59 -9.43 -4.55 -0.79
CA ARG A 59 -10.87 -4.47 -1.09
C ARG A 59 -11.16 -3.49 -2.22
N ALA A 60 -10.50 -2.33 -2.25
CA ALA A 60 -10.68 -1.34 -3.31
C ALA A 60 -10.25 -1.90 -4.67
N PHE A 61 -9.10 -2.59 -4.70
CA PHE A 61 -8.61 -3.27 -5.89
C PHE A 61 -9.59 -4.34 -6.38
N ARG A 62 -10.01 -5.24 -5.49
CA ARG A 62 -10.96 -6.32 -5.80
C ARG A 62 -12.27 -5.78 -6.36
N GLU A 63 -12.89 -4.80 -5.69
CA GLU A 63 -14.18 -4.24 -6.14
C GLU A 63 -14.06 -3.55 -7.51
N TYR A 64 -12.91 -2.94 -7.81
CA TYR A 64 -12.65 -2.35 -9.12
C TYR A 64 -12.53 -3.44 -10.20
N TRP A 65 -11.73 -4.48 -9.95
CA TRP A 65 -11.43 -5.50 -10.96
C TRP A 65 -12.46 -6.62 -11.08
N LYS A 66 -13.34 -6.82 -10.10
CA LYS A 66 -14.36 -7.91 -10.08
C LYS A 66 -15.21 -8.00 -11.37
N SER A 67 -15.48 -6.88 -12.02
CA SER A 67 -16.26 -6.83 -13.27
C SER A 67 -15.44 -6.45 -14.50
N ARG A 68 -14.11 -6.51 -14.42
CA ARG A 68 -13.16 -6.10 -15.45
C ARG A 68 -12.22 -7.25 -15.80
N ILE A 69 -11.46 -7.08 -16.87
CA ILE A 69 -10.37 -7.99 -17.24
C ILE A 69 -9.10 -7.43 -16.64
N LEU A 70 -8.50 -8.18 -15.72
CA LEU A 70 -7.23 -7.82 -15.11
C LEU A 70 -6.12 -7.86 -16.19
N PRO A 71 -5.16 -6.91 -16.19
CA PRO A 71 -4.04 -6.94 -17.12
C PRO A 71 -3.08 -8.08 -16.79
N GLU A 72 -2.79 -8.92 -17.78
CA GLU A 72 -1.79 -9.99 -17.70
C GLU A 72 -0.38 -9.44 -18.00
N GLU A 73 0.64 -9.93 -17.29
CA GLU A 73 2.02 -9.61 -17.63
C GLU A 73 2.57 -10.55 -18.74
N PRO A 74 3.41 -10.07 -19.68
CA PRO A 74 3.88 -10.85 -20.83
C PRO A 74 4.70 -12.13 -20.48
N PHE A 75 5.00 -12.38 -19.22
CA PHE A 75 5.75 -13.53 -18.72
C PHE A 75 5.16 -14.09 -17.41
N GLU A 76 3.89 -13.82 -17.16
CA GLU A 76 3.20 -14.33 -15.97
C GLU A 76 3.04 -15.85 -16.09
N ASN A 77 3.64 -16.59 -15.14
CA ASN A 77 3.39 -18.03 -15.07
C ASN A 77 2.08 -18.27 -14.32
N HIS A 78 1.01 -18.49 -15.08
CA HIS A 78 -0.34 -18.71 -14.55
C HIS A 78 -0.46 -19.93 -13.61
N GLU A 79 0.46 -20.91 -13.67
CA GLU A 79 0.43 -22.05 -12.73
C GLU A 79 0.97 -21.68 -11.34
N LEU A 80 1.81 -20.64 -11.25
CA LEU A 80 2.41 -20.16 -10.01
C LEU A 80 1.79 -18.85 -9.52
N ASP A 81 1.07 -18.13 -10.37
CA ASP A 81 0.45 -16.87 -10.01
C ASP A 81 -0.79 -17.10 -9.15
N THR A 82 -0.65 -16.87 -7.85
CA THR A 82 -1.73 -16.94 -6.86
C THR A 82 -2.36 -15.57 -6.61
N PHE A 83 -1.96 -14.53 -7.34
CA PHE A 83 -2.35 -13.15 -7.06
C PHE A 83 -3.86 -12.95 -7.05
N GLU A 84 -4.58 -13.41 -8.08
CA GLU A 84 -6.03 -13.27 -8.15
C GLU A 84 -6.75 -13.95 -6.98
N ARG A 85 -6.21 -15.07 -6.48
CA ARG A 85 -6.68 -15.72 -5.26
C ARG A 85 -6.43 -14.87 -4.02
N GLU A 86 -5.21 -14.38 -3.86
CA GLU A 86 -4.82 -13.56 -2.70
C GLU A 86 -5.66 -12.29 -2.57
N VAL A 87 -6.06 -11.68 -3.69
CA VAL A 87 -6.95 -10.50 -3.69
C VAL A 87 -8.44 -10.85 -3.71
N GLY A 88 -8.79 -12.14 -3.78
CA GLY A 88 -10.18 -12.63 -3.79
C GLY A 88 -10.94 -12.29 -5.07
N LEU A 89 -10.25 -12.31 -6.21
CA LEU A 89 -10.86 -12.27 -7.55
C LEU A 89 -11.13 -13.67 -8.10
N GLU A 90 -10.33 -14.67 -7.72
CA GLU A 90 -10.57 -16.09 -8.04
C GLU A 90 -11.54 -16.70 -7.02
N GLN A 91 -12.47 -17.53 -7.49
CA GLN A 91 -13.33 -18.36 -6.63
C GLN A 91 -12.71 -19.74 -6.49
N GLU A 92 -12.61 -20.26 -5.26
CA GLU A 92 -11.92 -21.54 -4.95
C GLU A 92 -12.50 -22.76 -5.69
N GLU A 93 -13.74 -22.68 -6.17
CA GLU A 93 -14.45 -23.78 -6.85
C GLU A 93 -14.48 -23.63 -8.39
N GLU A 94 -13.96 -22.54 -8.95
CA GLU A 94 -14.05 -22.25 -10.39
C GLU A 94 -12.92 -22.95 -11.16
N SER A 95 -13.29 -23.74 -12.18
CA SER A 95 -12.28 -24.43 -13.01
C SER A 95 -11.53 -23.46 -13.93
N GLU A 96 -10.28 -23.77 -14.27
CA GLU A 96 -9.47 -22.99 -15.21
C GLU A 96 -10.16 -22.78 -16.58
N GLU A 97 -10.92 -23.78 -17.04
CA GLU A 97 -11.71 -23.67 -18.28
C GLU A 97 -12.91 -22.72 -18.15
N GLU A 98 -13.54 -22.65 -16.98
CA GLU A 98 -14.60 -21.69 -16.69
C GLU A 98 -14.05 -20.26 -16.67
N ARG A 99 -12.87 -20.07 -16.06
CA ARG A 99 -12.14 -18.80 -16.04
C ARG A 99 -11.83 -18.30 -17.46
N LYS A 100 -11.25 -19.16 -18.31
CA LYS A 100 -10.97 -18.84 -19.72
C LYS A 100 -12.25 -18.44 -20.48
N ARG A 101 -13.35 -19.16 -20.26
CA ARG A 101 -14.65 -18.86 -20.87
C ARG A 101 -15.20 -17.51 -20.39
N GLU A 102 -15.09 -17.22 -19.10
CA GLU A 102 -15.55 -15.95 -18.55
C GLU A 102 -14.72 -14.78 -19.07
N HIS A 103 -13.40 -14.94 -19.12
CA HIS A 103 -12.47 -13.97 -19.71
C HIS A 103 -12.82 -13.68 -21.17
N ALA A 104 -12.96 -14.72 -22.00
CA ALA A 104 -13.36 -14.58 -23.40
C ALA A 104 -14.75 -13.92 -23.54
N ARG A 105 -15.69 -14.20 -22.63
CA ARG A 105 -17.02 -13.56 -22.60
C ARG A 105 -16.92 -12.07 -22.27
N LYS A 106 -16.12 -11.71 -21.26
CA LYS A 106 -15.84 -10.32 -20.87
C LYS A 106 -15.18 -9.56 -22.03
N GLU A 107 -14.23 -10.18 -22.72
CA GLU A 107 -13.49 -9.58 -23.84
C GLU A 107 -14.41 -9.33 -25.04
N LYS A 108 -15.22 -10.32 -25.42
CA LYS A 108 -16.25 -10.17 -26.48
C LYS A 108 -17.23 -9.05 -26.15
N LYS A 109 -17.69 -8.98 -24.89
CA LYS A 109 -18.59 -7.92 -24.41
C LYS A 109 -17.93 -6.54 -24.46
N ARG A 110 -16.62 -6.46 -24.16
CA ARG A 110 -15.81 -5.23 -24.26
C ARG A 110 -15.72 -4.75 -25.70
N LYS A 111 -15.31 -5.62 -26.63
CA LYS A 111 -15.20 -5.32 -28.07
C LYS A 111 -16.53 -4.83 -28.65
N ARG A 112 -17.65 -5.47 -28.29
CA ARG A 112 -19.00 -5.03 -28.71
C ARG A 112 -19.39 -3.64 -28.23
N LYS A 113 -18.89 -3.19 -27.07
CA LYS A 113 -19.24 -1.88 -26.48
C LYS A 113 -18.33 -0.75 -26.94
N GLY A 114 -17.32 -1.01 -27.77
CA GLY A 114 -16.37 0.01 -28.23
C GLY A 114 -15.61 0.71 -27.09
N LYS A 115 -15.52 0.09 -25.91
CA LYS A 115 -14.82 0.69 -24.77
C LYS A 115 -13.30 0.66 -25.02
N PRO A 116 -12.58 1.75 -24.74
CA PRO A 116 -11.13 1.75 -24.76
C PRO A 116 -10.58 0.69 -23.81
N ASP A 117 -9.38 0.19 -24.11
CA ASP A 117 -8.78 -0.88 -23.34
C ASP A 117 -8.26 -0.38 -21.99
N GLU A 118 -9.17 -0.22 -21.01
CA GLU A 118 -8.84 0.10 -19.61
C GLU A 118 -7.86 -0.92 -19.02
N THR A 119 -7.77 -2.14 -19.58
CA THR A 119 -6.79 -3.16 -19.16
C THR A 119 -5.37 -2.69 -19.46
N MET A 120 -5.09 -2.16 -20.66
CA MET A 120 -3.76 -1.62 -20.95
C MET A 120 -3.45 -0.34 -20.16
N LEU A 121 -4.47 0.49 -19.89
CA LEU A 121 -4.28 1.76 -19.19
C LEU A 121 -3.66 1.60 -17.79
N TYR A 122 -4.03 0.52 -17.09
CA TYR A 122 -3.62 0.30 -15.70
C TYR A 122 -2.59 -0.83 -15.50
N ALA A 123 -2.01 -1.38 -16.57
CA ALA A 123 -1.09 -2.51 -16.48
C ALA A 123 0.12 -2.21 -15.58
N ALA A 124 0.74 -1.03 -15.73
CA ALA A 124 1.86 -0.61 -14.89
C ALA A 124 1.46 -0.46 -13.41
N GLN A 125 0.26 0.05 -13.14
CA GLN A 125 -0.25 0.23 -11.78
C GLN A 125 -0.63 -1.10 -11.15
N VAL A 126 -1.15 -2.07 -11.92
CA VAL A 126 -1.41 -3.42 -11.42
C VAL A 126 -0.09 -4.11 -11.04
N ARG A 127 0.96 -3.97 -11.86
CA ARG A 127 2.31 -4.44 -11.51
C ARG A 127 2.82 -3.78 -10.23
N ALA A 128 2.70 -2.47 -10.12
CA ALA A 128 3.10 -1.73 -8.92
C ALA A 128 2.33 -2.21 -7.68
N PHE A 129 1.03 -2.46 -7.82
CA PHE A 129 0.17 -2.97 -6.77
C PHE A 129 0.58 -4.38 -6.31
N LYS A 130 0.87 -5.30 -7.24
CA LYS A 130 1.42 -6.63 -6.94
C LYS A 130 2.69 -6.52 -6.10
N GLY A 131 3.61 -5.62 -6.49
CA GLY A 131 4.85 -5.35 -5.75
C GLY A 131 4.60 -4.76 -4.36
N TRP A 132 3.77 -3.73 -4.28
CA TRP A 132 3.37 -3.08 -3.03
C TRP A 132 2.77 -4.07 -2.04
N MET A 133 1.85 -4.93 -2.49
CA MET A 133 1.21 -5.94 -1.66
C MET A 133 2.24 -6.87 -1.02
N LYS A 134 3.16 -7.41 -1.82
CA LYS A 134 4.23 -8.30 -1.34
C LYS A 134 5.19 -7.59 -0.38
N ALA A 135 5.55 -6.34 -0.68
CA ALA A 135 6.47 -5.55 0.13
C ALA A 135 5.88 -5.15 1.48
N VAL A 136 4.60 -4.80 1.52
CA VAL A 136 3.91 -4.33 2.73
C VAL A 136 3.42 -5.47 3.60
N LYS A 137 3.04 -6.63 3.05
CA LYS A 137 2.44 -7.76 3.78
C LYS A 137 3.15 -8.13 5.10
N PRO A 138 4.50 -8.17 5.21
CA PRO A 138 5.19 -8.46 6.47
C PRO A 138 5.01 -7.38 7.55
N TRP A 139 4.61 -6.18 7.17
CA TRP A 139 4.48 -4.99 8.00
C TRP A 139 3.02 -4.62 8.30
N VAL A 140 2.08 -5.51 8.01
CA VAL A 140 0.65 -5.32 8.25
C VAL A 140 0.30 -5.80 9.65
N ARG A 141 -0.35 -4.95 10.44
CA ARG A 141 -0.93 -5.32 11.74
C ARG A 141 -2.27 -6.04 11.57
N GLU A 142 -2.78 -6.63 12.64
CA GLU A 142 -4.06 -7.36 12.64
C GLU A 142 -5.26 -6.52 12.17
N ASP A 143 -5.25 -5.21 12.41
CA ASP A 143 -6.30 -4.28 11.98
C ASP A 143 -6.14 -3.81 10.51
N GLY A 144 -5.06 -4.22 9.84
CA GLY A 144 -4.70 -3.83 8.48
C GLY A 144 -3.91 -2.53 8.39
N SER A 145 -3.59 -1.86 9.51
CA SER A 145 -2.68 -0.72 9.50
C SER A 145 -1.26 -1.19 9.12
N ILE A 146 -0.54 -0.35 8.38
CA ILE A 146 0.83 -0.63 7.95
C ILE A 146 1.78 0.03 8.94
N VAL A 147 2.80 -0.70 9.38
CA VAL A 147 3.86 -0.16 10.24
C VAL A 147 4.62 0.94 9.48
N SER A 148 4.77 2.11 10.10
CA SER A 148 5.48 3.25 9.50
C SER A 148 6.96 2.92 9.21
N PRO A 149 7.60 3.53 8.20
CA PRO A 149 9.00 3.27 7.88
C PRO A 149 9.95 3.45 9.09
N GLU A 150 9.73 4.48 9.90
CA GLU A 150 10.53 4.75 11.09
C GLU A 150 10.35 3.64 12.14
N GLU A 151 9.14 3.12 12.27
CA GLU A 151 8.85 2.01 13.18
C GLU A 151 9.38 0.68 12.63
N GLN A 152 9.33 0.45 11.31
CA GLN A 152 9.96 -0.71 10.67
C GLN A 152 11.46 -0.74 10.99
N GLN A 153 12.15 0.40 10.86
CA GLN A 153 13.58 0.50 11.18
C GLN A 153 13.85 0.15 12.65
N ARG A 154 13.06 0.68 13.59
CA ARG A 154 13.21 0.34 15.02
C ARG A 154 13.03 -1.16 15.30
N ILE A 155 12.08 -1.80 14.63
CA ILE A 155 11.85 -3.25 14.77
C ILE A 155 13.07 -4.02 14.24
N ILE A 156 13.60 -3.64 13.08
CA ILE A 156 14.77 -4.29 12.47
C ILE A 156 16.00 -4.14 13.37
N ASP A 157 16.25 -2.94 13.88
CA ASP A 157 17.41 -2.65 14.72
C ASP A 157 17.35 -3.47 16.01
N ALA A 158 16.19 -3.47 16.70
CA ALA A 158 15.96 -4.25 17.91
C ALA A 158 16.17 -5.75 17.67
N GLN A 159 15.63 -6.29 16.58
CA GLN A 159 15.85 -7.70 16.21
C GLN A 159 17.32 -8.01 15.90
N SER A 160 18.07 -7.05 15.34
CA SER A 160 19.49 -7.22 15.07
C SER A 160 20.31 -7.30 16.36
N GLU A 161 19.98 -6.48 17.36
CA GLU A 161 20.65 -6.46 18.66
C GLU A 161 20.35 -7.72 19.47
N GLU A 162 19.10 -8.19 19.45
CA GLU A 162 18.71 -9.44 20.11
C GLU A 162 19.46 -10.64 19.52
N ARG A 163 19.55 -10.72 18.18
CA ARG A 163 20.32 -11.77 17.51
C ARG A 163 21.79 -11.78 17.92
N LYS A 164 22.43 -10.60 18.00
CA LYS A 164 23.82 -10.48 18.46
C LYS A 164 24.00 -10.98 19.90
N LYS A 165 23.11 -10.61 20.81
CA LYS A 165 23.14 -11.07 22.21
C LYS A 165 23.01 -12.59 22.32
N ILE A 166 22.13 -13.20 21.54
CA ILE A 166 21.96 -14.66 21.49
C ILE A 166 23.23 -15.34 20.97
N GLU A 167 23.86 -14.78 19.93
CA GLU A 167 25.12 -15.30 19.38
C GLU A 167 26.26 -15.22 20.40
N GLU A 168 26.40 -14.10 21.11
CA GLU A 168 27.39 -13.93 22.19
C GLU A 168 27.19 -14.95 23.33
N LEU A 169 25.94 -15.22 23.72
CA LEU A 169 25.61 -16.22 24.74
C LEU A 169 25.88 -17.67 24.30
N ASN A 170 25.71 -17.95 23.01
CA ASN A 170 25.88 -19.29 22.45
C ASN A 170 27.31 -19.57 21.98
N THR A 171 28.20 -18.57 21.98
CA THR A 171 29.60 -18.76 21.62
C THR A 171 30.35 -19.42 22.78
N PRO A 172 30.97 -20.60 22.60
CA PRO A 172 31.69 -21.25 23.69
C PRO A 172 32.86 -20.37 24.16
N GLN A 173 32.92 -20.09 25.46
CA GLN A 173 34.10 -19.46 26.07
C GLN A 173 35.28 -20.41 25.90
N LYS A 174 36.30 -19.99 25.13
CA LYS A 174 37.57 -20.70 24.96
C LYS A 174 38.50 -20.45 26.13
#